data_AF-B0WT39-F1
#
_entry.id   AF-B0WT39-F1
#
_cell.length_a   1.000
_cell.length_b   1.000
_cell.length_c   1.000
_cell.angle_alpha   90.00
_cell.angle_beta   90.00
_cell.angle_gamma   90.00
#
_symmetry.space_group_name_H-M   'P 1'
#
loop_
_entity.id
_entity.type
_entity.pdbx_description
1 polymer ?
#
loop_
_entity_poly.entity_id
_entity_poly.type
_entity_poly.pdbx_seq_one_letter_code
_entity_poly.pdbx_strand_id
1 'polypeptide(L)'
;MAFRKMLLVALVGGLISVSTARVIDNNESKSSEESGELAEFLGEVESSCRKLTGSNETYEMMVLNAALVPLCVISKLDIESFSTDLDNLDETNRTEFFPKYCPQLHDSLSCLEPVTAELRKCLDPEEVEVLDVIVNMLPEGLNLACKDNGQIFFMDDSDFNECSDKFVGYVEKCADKISNTTDAMNLSSYGPKQCDELSQVRECFEQQMVECKAPKLIEIFDLFYRPMVKASPCKNLITLTELPEIESNAI
;
A
#
# COMPACT_ATOMS: atom_id res chain seq x y z
N MET A 1 9.94 13.34 -9.38
CA MET A 1 8.64 14.07 -9.36
C MET A 1 7.44 13.18 -9.69
N ALA A 2 7.44 12.41 -10.80
CA ALA A 2 6.32 11.53 -11.16
C ALA A 2 6.13 10.35 -10.18
N PHE A 3 7.20 9.66 -9.79
CA PHE A 3 7.13 8.60 -8.80
C PHE A 3 6.80 9.12 -7.38
N ARG A 4 7.31 10.30 -6.99
CA ARG A 4 6.92 10.95 -5.72
C ARG A 4 5.41 11.18 -5.64
N LYS A 5 4.80 11.66 -6.74
CA LYS A 5 3.35 11.81 -6.88
C LYS A 5 2.65 10.44 -6.96
N MET A 6 3.22 9.45 -7.64
CA MET A 6 2.67 8.11 -7.76
C MET A 6 2.69 7.32 -6.45
N LEU A 7 3.75 7.44 -5.65
CA LEU A 7 3.92 6.82 -4.34
C LEU A 7 3.03 7.52 -3.31
N LEU A 8 2.92 8.85 -3.35
CA LEU A 8 1.92 9.58 -2.58
C LEU A 8 0.51 9.18 -3.02
N VAL A 9 0.21 9.06 -4.31
CA VAL A 9 -1.09 8.56 -4.81
C VAL A 9 -1.30 7.06 -4.56
N ALA A 10 -0.28 6.23 -4.37
CA ALA A 10 -0.46 4.83 -4.01
C ALA A 10 -0.68 4.68 -2.49
N LEU A 11 0.08 5.42 -1.68
CA LEU A 11 -0.04 5.47 -0.22
C LEU A 11 -1.30 6.22 0.25
N VAL A 12 -1.79 7.18 -0.56
CA VAL A 12 -2.93 8.05 -0.26
C VAL A 12 -4.16 7.74 -1.14
N GLY A 13 -3.96 7.16 -2.32
CA GLY A 13 -4.94 7.12 -3.42
C GLY A 13 -5.20 5.74 -4.02
N GLY A 14 -4.92 4.65 -3.31
CA GLY A 14 -5.68 3.40 -3.49
C GLY A 14 -7.21 3.59 -3.29
N LEU A 15 -7.62 4.78 -2.82
CA LEU A 15 -9.00 5.24 -2.64
C LEU A 15 -9.54 6.12 -3.78
N ILE A 16 -8.69 6.54 -4.73
CA ILE A 16 -9.09 7.47 -5.81
C ILE A 16 -8.69 6.91 -7.18
N SER A 17 -8.85 5.61 -7.41
CA SER A 17 -8.97 5.06 -8.76
C SER A 17 -10.45 4.89 -9.12
N VAL A 18 -11.21 5.99 -9.07
CA VAL A 18 -12.48 6.10 -9.81
C VAL A 18 -12.39 7.32 -10.71
N SER A 19 -12.10 7.05 -11.98
CA SER A 19 -12.53 7.83 -13.14
C SER A 19 -12.02 9.27 -13.28
N THR A 20 -10.83 9.44 -13.86
CA THR A 20 -10.69 10.41 -14.96
C THR A 20 -10.60 9.65 -16.28
N ALA A 21 -11.76 9.26 -16.79
CA ALA A 21 -11.89 9.12 -18.23
C ALA A 21 -11.66 10.51 -18.85
N ARG A 22 -10.69 10.58 -19.78
CA ARG A 22 -10.18 11.73 -20.58
C ARG A 22 -8.99 12.44 -19.91
N VAL A 23 -7.81 12.57 -20.51
CA VAL A 23 -7.46 12.90 -21.91
C VAL A 23 -6.05 12.40 -22.26
N ILE A 24 -5.94 11.66 -23.38
CA ILE A 24 -4.89 11.66 -24.43
C ILE A 24 -3.52 12.30 -24.07
N ASP A 25 -2.45 11.49 -23.98
CA ASP A 25 -1.46 11.37 -25.07
C ASP A 25 -0.55 10.13 -24.92
N ASN A 26 -0.40 9.42 -26.05
CA ASN A 26 0.37 8.21 -26.38
C ASN A 26 1.41 7.66 -25.39
N ASN A 27 1.05 6.57 -24.71
CA ASN A 27 1.90 5.38 -24.56
C ASN A 27 1.01 4.16 -24.27
N GLU A 28 0.42 3.60 -25.33
CA GLU A 28 -0.33 2.35 -25.31
C GLU A 28 0.62 1.18 -24.97
N SER A 29 0.51 0.65 -23.75
CA SER A 29 0.86 -0.77 -23.45
C SER A 29 0.50 -1.19 -22.02
N LYS A 30 0.51 -0.30 -21.02
CA LYS A 30 0.28 -0.71 -19.61
C LYS A 30 -1.18 -0.74 -19.15
N SER A 31 -2.06 0.09 -19.72
CA SER A 31 -3.43 0.25 -19.18
C SER A 31 -4.39 -0.89 -19.51
N SER A 32 -4.08 -1.74 -20.49
CA SER A 32 -4.95 -2.86 -20.88
C SER A 32 -4.77 -4.09 -19.99
N GLU A 33 -3.56 -4.33 -19.50
CA GLU A 33 -3.23 -5.49 -18.65
C GLU A 33 -3.78 -5.32 -17.23
N GLU A 34 -3.60 -4.16 -16.60
CA GLU A 34 -4.18 -3.84 -15.27
C GLU A 34 -5.71 -3.98 -15.22
N SER A 35 -6.40 -3.65 -16.33
CA SER A 35 -7.86 -3.75 -16.41
C SER A 35 -8.35 -5.22 -16.46
N GLY A 36 -7.52 -6.13 -16.98
CA GLY A 36 -7.81 -7.55 -17.07
C GLY A 36 -7.65 -8.25 -15.72
N GLU A 37 -6.54 -7.97 -15.02
CA GLU A 37 -6.24 -8.54 -13.70
C GLU A 37 -7.27 -8.11 -12.64
N LEU A 38 -7.69 -6.83 -12.66
CA LEU A 38 -8.73 -6.35 -11.76
C LEU A 38 -10.07 -7.06 -12.00
N ALA A 39 -10.44 -7.30 -13.27
CA ALA A 39 -11.69 -7.98 -13.61
C ALA A 39 -11.66 -9.46 -13.19
N GLU A 40 -10.50 -10.12 -13.34
CA GLU A 40 -10.28 -11.49 -12.88
C GLU A 40 -10.41 -11.58 -11.36
N PHE A 41 -9.72 -10.71 -10.61
CA PHE A 41 -9.83 -10.61 -9.16
C PHE A 41 -11.28 -10.39 -8.68
N LEU A 42 -12.00 -9.44 -9.29
CA LEU A 42 -13.41 -9.20 -8.94
C LEU A 42 -14.30 -10.42 -9.21
N GLY A 43 -14.02 -11.19 -10.26
CA GLY A 43 -14.71 -12.44 -10.55
C GLY A 43 -14.44 -13.53 -9.51
N GLU A 44 -13.22 -13.63 -9.00
CA GLU A 44 -12.88 -14.54 -7.90
C GLU A 44 -13.58 -14.15 -6.61
N VAL A 45 -13.61 -12.85 -6.28
CA VAL A 45 -14.31 -12.33 -5.11
C VAL A 45 -15.81 -12.62 -5.20
N GLU A 46 -16.45 -12.39 -6.35
CA GLU A 46 -17.87 -12.73 -6.57
C GLU A 46 -18.14 -14.22 -6.28
N SER A 47 -17.31 -15.10 -6.84
CA SER A 47 -17.42 -16.55 -6.65
C SER A 47 -17.31 -16.95 -5.18
N SER A 48 -16.32 -16.38 -4.47
CA SER A 48 -16.07 -16.66 -3.05
C SER A 48 -17.17 -16.11 -2.15
N CYS A 49 -17.66 -14.88 -2.39
CA CYS A 49 -18.82 -14.32 -1.73
C CYS A 49 -20.03 -15.26 -1.84
N ARG A 50 -20.33 -15.73 -3.05
CA ARG A 50 -21.45 -16.63 -3.30
C ARG A 50 -21.29 -17.97 -2.60
N LYS A 51 -20.09 -18.54 -2.62
CA LYS A 51 -19.76 -19.81 -1.97
C LYS A 51 -19.96 -19.73 -0.45
N LEU A 52 -19.55 -18.63 0.20
CA LEU A 52 -19.56 -18.50 1.65
C LEU A 52 -20.88 -17.98 2.22
N THR A 53 -21.54 -17.06 1.51
CA THR A 53 -22.79 -16.45 1.98
C THR A 53 -24.03 -17.13 1.41
N GLY A 54 -23.87 -17.96 0.37
CA GLY A 54 -24.95 -18.65 -0.33
C GLY A 54 -25.69 -17.79 -1.36
N SER A 55 -25.22 -16.56 -1.61
CA SER A 55 -25.96 -15.53 -2.36
C SER A 55 -25.00 -14.47 -2.95
N ASN A 56 -25.43 -13.65 -3.90
CA ASN A 56 -24.58 -12.59 -4.50
C ASN A 56 -24.72 -11.24 -3.77
N GLU A 57 -25.62 -11.13 -2.81
CA GLU A 57 -26.04 -9.90 -2.15
C GLU A 57 -24.87 -9.21 -1.44
N THR A 58 -23.97 -9.98 -0.82
CA THR A 58 -22.75 -9.45 -0.18
C THR A 58 -21.79 -8.85 -1.20
N TYR A 59 -21.61 -9.50 -2.36
CA TYR A 59 -20.78 -8.98 -3.44
C TYR A 59 -21.37 -7.68 -4.01
N GLU A 60 -22.69 -7.66 -4.27
CA GLU A 60 -23.37 -6.47 -4.76
C GLU A 60 -23.26 -5.28 -3.78
N MET A 61 -23.40 -5.55 -2.48
CA MET A 61 -23.22 -4.54 -1.43
C MET A 61 -21.77 -4.04 -1.36
N MET A 62 -20.79 -4.94 -1.49
CA MET A 62 -19.38 -4.57 -1.55
C MET A 62 -19.10 -3.64 -2.73
N VAL A 63 -19.58 -3.97 -3.92
CA VAL A 63 -19.43 -3.14 -5.14
C VAL A 63 -20.11 -1.78 -4.97
N LEU A 64 -21.30 -1.75 -4.38
CA LEU A 64 -22.00 -0.51 -4.07
C LEU A 64 -21.20 0.37 -3.10
N ASN A 65 -20.71 -0.21 -2.01
CA ASN A 65 -19.89 0.48 -1.03
C ASN A 65 -18.59 1.00 -1.66
N ALA A 66 -17.95 0.21 -2.54
CA ALA A 66 -16.75 0.62 -3.27
C ALA A 66 -17.02 1.82 -4.19
N ALA A 67 -18.16 1.83 -4.88
CA ALA A 67 -18.57 2.96 -5.72
C ALA A 67 -18.84 4.25 -4.92
N LEU A 68 -19.13 4.13 -3.62
CA LEU A 68 -19.37 5.27 -2.71
C LEU A 68 -18.09 5.81 -2.05
N VAL A 69 -16.97 5.07 -2.09
CA VAL A 69 -15.69 5.50 -1.50
C VAL A 69 -15.27 6.90 -1.96
N PRO A 70 -15.30 7.25 -3.26
CA PRO A 70 -14.89 8.59 -3.70
C PRO A 70 -15.74 9.71 -3.09
N LEU A 71 -17.05 9.49 -2.94
CA LEU A 71 -17.95 10.48 -2.33
C LEU A 71 -17.66 10.65 -0.84
N CYS A 72 -17.33 9.56 -0.14
CA CYS A 72 -16.89 9.63 1.24
C CYS A 72 -15.57 10.41 1.36
N VAL A 73 -14.58 10.13 0.50
CA VAL A 73 -13.28 10.82 0.51
C VAL A 73 -13.46 12.32 0.23
N ILE A 74 -14.26 12.72 -0.75
CA ILE A 74 -14.55 14.14 -1.06
C ILE A 74 -15.16 14.88 0.16
N SER A 75 -15.89 14.17 1.03
CA SER A 75 -16.47 14.79 2.22
C SER A 75 -15.48 14.97 3.38
N LYS A 76 -14.32 14.31 3.33
CA LYS A 76 -13.30 14.29 4.39
C LYS A 76 -11.97 14.91 3.99
N LEU A 77 -11.69 15.00 2.69
CA LEU A 77 -10.49 15.58 2.10
C LEU A 77 -10.89 16.69 1.12
N ASP A 78 -10.32 17.87 1.31
CA ASP A 78 -10.34 18.94 0.31
C ASP A 78 -9.48 18.55 -0.90
N ILE A 79 -10.05 17.74 -1.80
CA ILE A 79 -9.37 17.16 -2.96
C ILE A 79 -8.82 18.25 -3.90
N GLU A 80 -9.56 19.33 -4.09
CA GLU A 80 -9.17 20.41 -5.01
C GLU A 80 -7.90 21.11 -4.53
N SER A 81 -7.90 21.52 -3.25
CA SER A 81 -6.71 22.11 -2.64
C SER A 81 -5.59 21.08 -2.51
N PHE A 82 -5.90 19.84 -2.10
CA PHE A 82 -4.91 18.77 -1.94
C PHE A 82 -4.13 18.52 -3.23
N SER A 83 -4.84 18.37 -4.35
CA SER A 83 -4.22 18.15 -5.66
C SER A 83 -3.32 19.32 -6.06
N THR A 84 -3.81 20.55 -5.89
CA THR A 84 -3.07 21.76 -6.25
C THR A 84 -1.82 21.94 -5.40
N ASP A 85 -1.95 21.76 -4.09
CA ASP A 85 -0.84 21.93 -3.15
C ASP A 85 0.18 20.79 -3.30
N LEU A 86 -0.28 19.57 -3.60
CA LEU A 86 0.59 18.41 -3.87
C LEU A 86 1.42 18.63 -5.14
N ASP A 87 0.83 19.24 -6.16
CA ASP A 87 1.53 19.52 -7.41
C ASP A 87 2.70 20.49 -7.24
N ASN A 88 2.59 21.40 -6.27
CA ASN A 88 3.58 22.42 -5.94
C ASN A 88 4.43 22.08 -4.71
N LEU A 89 4.24 20.89 -4.13
CA LEU A 89 4.91 20.48 -2.90
C LEU A 89 6.43 20.43 -3.09
N ASP A 90 7.20 21.00 -2.18
CA ASP A 90 8.66 20.96 -2.13
C ASP A 90 9.17 21.08 -0.69
N GLU A 91 10.50 21.11 -0.50
CA GLU A 91 11.11 21.21 0.84
C GLU A 91 10.69 22.49 1.59
N THR A 92 10.31 23.56 0.87
CA THR A 92 9.99 24.87 1.46
C THR A 92 8.56 24.96 2.00
N ASN A 93 7.63 24.16 1.47
CA ASN A 93 6.21 24.22 1.84
C ASN A 93 5.68 22.95 2.51
N ARG A 94 6.50 21.91 2.68
CA ARG A 94 6.10 20.65 3.34
C ARG A 94 5.59 20.83 4.77
N THR A 95 6.13 21.79 5.53
CA THR A 95 5.70 22.07 6.91
C THR A 95 4.32 22.71 7.01
N GLU A 96 3.76 23.17 5.89
CA GLU A 96 2.36 23.61 5.79
C GLU A 96 1.49 22.50 5.21
N PHE A 97 1.97 21.81 4.17
CA PHE A 97 1.25 20.76 3.47
C PHE A 97 0.85 19.59 4.36
N PHE A 98 1.82 18.94 5.02
CA PHE A 98 1.54 17.71 5.77
C PHE A 98 0.63 17.95 6.98
N PRO A 99 0.82 19.00 7.80
CA PRO A 99 -0.13 19.30 8.88
C PRO A 99 -1.54 19.62 8.39
N LYS A 100 -1.68 20.22 7.20
CA LYS A 100 -2.99 20.53 6.59
C LYS A 100 -3.72 19.25 6.15
N TYR A 101 -3.03 18.30 5.54
CA TYR A 101 -3.67 17.17 4.86
C TYR A 101 -3.61 15.84 5.61
N CYS A 102 -2.59 15.58 6.42
CA CYS A 102 -2.48 14.32 7.15
C CYS A 102 -3.70 13.98 8.02
N PRO A 103 -4.30 14.92 8.78
CA PRO A 103 -5.53 14.63 9.52
C PRO A 103 -6.71 14.25 8.62
N GLN A 104 -6.87 14.94 7.48
CA GLN A 104 -7.92 14.67 6.51
C GLN A 104 -7.74 13.30 5.84
N LEU A 105 -6.50 12.95 5.49
CA LEU A 105 -6.15 11.65 4.94
C LEU A 105 -6.42 10.52 5.94
N HIS A 106 -6.08 10.72 7.22
CA HIS A 106 -6.36 9.75 8.27
C HIS A 106 -7.86 9.55 8.45
N ASP A 107 -8.62 10.65 8.48
CA ASP A 107 -10.08 10.58 8.59
C ASP A 107 -10.71 9.89 7.37
N SER A 108 -10.12 10.07 6.17
CA SER A 108 -10.56 9.45 4.92
C SER A 108 -10.38 7.94 4.88
N LEU A 109 -9.47 7.37 5.68
CA LEU A 109 -9.32 5.90 5.76
C LEU A 109 -10.59 5.19 6.22
N SER A 110 -11.44 5.87 7.01
CA SER A 110 -12.73 5.30 7.45
C SER A 110 -13.68 5.02 6.27
N CYS A 111 -13.44 5.62 5.09
CA CYS A 111 -14.24 5.36 3.89
C CYS A 111 -14.11 3.93 3.38
N LEU A 112 -13.05 3.20 3.79
CA LEU A 112 -12.87 1.78 3.44
C LEU A 112 -13.62 0.82 4.33
N GLU A 113 -14.05 1.25 5.52
CA GLU A 113 -14.67 0.35 6.50
C GLU A 113 -15.87 -0.41 5.92
N PRO A 114 -16.81 0.23 5.17
CA PRO A 114 -17.95 -0.50 4.60
C PRO A 114 -17.55 -1.53 3.54
N VAL A 115 -16.50 -1.25 2.76
CA VAL A 115 -15.99 -2.17 1.73
C VAL A 115 -15.32 -3.36 2.38
N THR A 116 -14.39 -3.10 3.30
CA THR A 116 -13.64 -4.15 4.00
C THR A 116 -14.54 -5.00 4.89
N ALA A 117 -15.61 -4.43 5.46
CA ALA A 117 -16.60 -5.18 6.24
C ALA A 117 -17.38 -6.19 5.39
N GLU A 118 -17.72 -5.85 4.13
CA GLU A 118 -18.36 -6.80 3.21
C GLU A 118 -17.35 -7.82 2.66
N LEU A 119 -16.15 -7.38 2.28
CA LEU A 119 -15.11 -8.27 1.77
C LEU A 119 -14.75 -9.37 2.78
N ARG A 120 -14.66 -9.06 4.08
CA ARG A 120 -14.43 -10.07 5.13
C ARG A 120 -15.42 -11.23 5.12
N LYS A 121 -16.66 -11.01 4.67
CA LYS A 121 -17.69 -12.06 4.59
C LYS A 121 -17.51 -12.97 3.37
N CYS A 122 -16.71 -12.53 2.40
CA CYS A 122 -16.41 -13.24 1.16
C CYS A 122 -15.10 -14.02 1.20
N LEU A 123 -14.39 -13.97 2.32
CA LEU A 123 -13.07 -14.56 2.50
C LEU A 123 -13.13 -15.69 3.52
N ASP A 124 -12.32 -16.73 3.27
CA ASP A 124 -12.08 -17.77 4.26
C ASP A 124 -11.26 -17.19 5.44
N PRO A 125 -11.25 -17.81 6.64
CA PRO A 125 -10.60 -17.23 7.82
C PRO A 125 -9.13 -16.85 7.64
N GLU A 126 -8.36 -17.65 6.89
CA GLU A 126 -6.95 -17.35 6.60
C GLU A 126 -6.80 -16.10 5.72
N GLU A 127 -7.70 -15.89 4.76
CA GLU A 127 -7.71 -14.72 3.88
C GLU A 127 -8.17 -13.46 4.63
N VAL A 128 -9.06 -13.59 5.63
CA VAL A 128 -9.44 -12.50 6.53
C VAL A 128 -8.23 -12.01 7.34
N GLU A 129 -7.38 -12.91 7.83
CA GLU A 129 -6.15 -12.52 8.54
C GLU A 129 -5.21 -11.70 7.63
N VAL A 130 -5.07 -12.09 6.36
CA VAL A 130 -4.29 -11.34 5.36
C VAL A 130 -4.93 -9.97 5.07
N LEU A 131 -6.25 -9.91 4.94
CA LEU A 131 -6.97 -8.65 4.74
C LEU A 131 -6.79 -7.70 5.92
N ASP A 132 -6.90 -8.19 7.16
CA ASP A 132 -6.69 -7.37 8.36
C ASP A 132 -5.26 -6.83 8.43
N VAL A 133 -4.28 -7.62 8.00
CA VAL A 133 -2.90 -7.17 7.86
C VAL A 133 -2.78 -6.01 6.87
N ILE A 134 -3.39 -6.12 5.69
CA ILE A 134 -3.37 -5.05 4.67
C ILE A 134 -4.11 -3.80 5.16
N VAL A 135 -5.29 -3.95 5.76
CA VAL A 135 -6.08 -2.81 6.25
C VAL A 135 -5.34 -2.05 7.36
N ASN A 136 -4.64 -2.77 8.24
CA ASN A 136 -3.86 -2.15 9.31
C ASN A 136 -2.55 -1.51 8.81
N MET A 137 -2.04 -1.86 7.61
CA MET A 137 -0.90 -1.17 7.00
C MET A 137 -1.24 0.26 6.58
N LEU A 138 -2.47 0.53 6.16
CA LEU A 138 -2.86 1.85 5.65
C LEU A 138 -2.60 3.00 6.64
N PRO A 139 -3.06 2.93 7.91
CA PRO A 139 -2.73 3.98 8.88
C PRO A 139 -1.24 4.02 9.22
N GLU A 140 -0.53 2.89 9.25
CA GLU A 140 0.93 2.88 9.47
C GLU A 140 1.69 3.57 8.34
N GLY A 141 1.30 3.31 7.09
CA GLY A 141 1.89 3.93 5.91
C GLY A 141 1.61 5.42 5.84
N LEU A 142 0.39 5.84 6.20
CA LEU A 142 0.06 7.26 6.28
C LEU A 142 0.83 7.95 7.41
N ASN A 143 0.96 7.32 8.58
CA ASN A 143 1.79 7.84 9.66
C ASN A 143 3.24 8.04 9.22
N LEU A 144 3.82 7.08 8.50
CA LEU A 144 5.18 7.21 7.96
C LEU A 144 5.28 8.33 6.93
N ALA A 145 4.32 8.42 6.02
CA ALA A 145 4.25 9.48 5.02
C ALA A 145 4.10 10.88 5.66
N CYS A 146 3.42 10.97 6.80
CA CYS A 146 3.16 12.21 7.53
C CYS A 146 4.29 12.59 8.51
N LYS A 147 5.10 11.61 8.92
CA LYS A 147 6.17 11.80 9.90
C LYS A 147 7.14 12.90 9.47
N ASP A 148 7.50 13.74 10.43
CA ASP A 148 8.44 14.86 10.25
C ASP A 148 8.08 15.77 9.07
N ASN A 149 6.78 16.00 8.85
CA ASN A 149 6.23 16.73 7.69
C ASN A 149 6.69 16.13 6.36
N GLY A 150 6.54 14.81 6.25
CA GLY A 150 6.85 14.03 5.05
C GLY A 150 8.31 14.03 4.65
N GLN A 151 9.23 14.16 5.61
CA GLN A 151 10.68 14.18 5.36
C GLN A 151 11.15 12.99 4.52
N ILE A 152 10.43 11.85 4.59
CA ILE A 152 10.71 10.67 3.78
C ILE A 152 10.66 10.93 2.26
N PHE A 153 9.93 11.96 1.81
CA PHE A 153 9.80 12.32 0.40
C PHE A 153 10.79 13.40 -0.08
N PHE A 154 11.61 13.95 0.81
CA PHE A 154 12.53 15.08 0.52
C PHE A 154 13.98 14.81 0.95
N MET A 155 14.38 13.55 0.99
CA MET A 155 15.80 13.22 1.07
C MET A 155 16.48 13.59 -0.26
N ASP A 156 17.73 14.04 -0.22
CA ASP A 156 18.53 14.56 -1.35
C ASP A 156 17.95 14.18 -2.73
N ASP A 157 17.28 15.16 -3.36
CA ASP A 157 16.32 14.95 -4.45
C ASP A 157 16.88 14.15 -5.63
N SER A 158 18.20 14.15 -5.87
CA SER A 158 18.80 13.38 -6.95
C SER A 158 18.76 11.87 -6.71
N ASP A 159 19.08 11.44 -5.49
CA ASP A 159 19.25 10.04 -5.14
C ASP A 159 17.89 9.39 -4.86
N PHE A 160 16.96 10.13 -4.24
CA PHE A 160 15.58 9.69 -4.02
C PHE A 160 14.83 9.43 -5.34
N ASN A 161 14.90 10.35 -6.31
CA ASN A 161 14.18 10.20 -7.58
C ASN A 161 14.75 9.04 -8.41
N GLU A 162 16.08 8.88 -8.45
CA GLU A 162 16.69 7.76 -9.17
C GLU A 162 16.32 6.40 -8.55
N CYS A 163 16.33 6.31 -7.22
CA CYS A 163 15.98 5.05 -6.55
C CYS A 163 14.50 4.71 -6.66
N SER A 164 13.66 5.72 -6.52
CA SER A 164 12.20 5.68 -6.71
C SER A 164 11.82 5.09 -8.07
N ASP A 165 12.41 5.59 -9.16
CA ASP A 165 12.10 5.12 -10.52
C ASP A 165 12.47 3.64 -10.73
N LYS A 166 13.39 3.10 -9.92
CA LYS A 166 13.85 1.70 -9.97
C LYS A 166 13.19 0.80 -8.92
N PHE A 167 12.36 1.36 -8.02
CA PHE A 167 11.82 0.67 -6.86
C PHE A 167 11.06 -0.61 -7.21
N VAL A 168 10.18 -0.56 -8.22
CA VAL A 168 9.42 -1.75 -8.68
C VAL A 168 10.36 -2.84 -9.22
N GLY A 169 11.37 -2.46 -10.01
CA GLY A 169 12.37 -3.41 -10.51
C GLY A 169 13.21 -4.03 -9.38
N TYR A 170 13.42 -3.30 -8.28
CA TYR A 170 14.05 -3.87 -7.08
C TYR A 170 13.13 -4.84 -6.36
N VAL A 171 11.82 -4.59 -6.31
CA VAL A 171 10.85 -5.54 -5.76
C VAL A 171 10.90 -6.85 -6.54
N GLU A 172 10.79 -6.80 -7.87
CA GLU A 172 10.88 -7.98 -8.73
C GLU A 172 12.19 -8.74 -8.52
N LYS A 173 13.32 -8.04 -8.61
CA LYS A 173 14.65 -8.63 -8.42
C LYS A 173 14.83 -9.27 -7.04
N CYS A 174 14.27 -8.69 -5.99
CA CYS A 174 14.37 -9.24 -4.64
C CYS A 174 13.35 -10.34 -4.38
N ALA A 175 12.20 -10.33 -5.07
CA ALA A 175 11.22 -11.41 -5.02
C ALA A 175 11.79 -12.74 -5.56
N ASP A 176 12.78 -12.71 -6.47
CA ASP A 176 13.51 -13.90 -6.94
C ASP A 176 14.19 -14.71 -5.83
N LYS A 177 14.31 -14.15 -4.61
CA LYS A 177 14.78 -14.88 -3.42
C LYS A 177 13.75 -15.86 -2.87
N ILE A 178 12.48 -15.66 -3.17
CA ILE A 178 11.39 -16.58 -2.83
C ILE A 178 11.40 -17.72 -3.86
N SER A 179 11.51 -18.95 -3.37
CA SER A 179 11.40 -20.11 -4.26
C SER A 179 9.95 -20.32 -4.70
N ASN A 180 9.73 -20.86 -5.90
CA ASN A 180 8.39 -21.24 -6.38
C ASN A 180 7.61 -22.14 -5.40
N THR A 181 8.33 -22.90 -4.56
CA THR A 181 7.72 -23.73 -3.52
C THR A 181 7.19 -22.89 -2.36
N THR A 182 7.91 -21.84 -1.95
CA THR A 182 7.47 -20.91 -0.91
C THR A 182 6.35 -20.01 -1.41
N ASP A 183 6.43 -19.55 -2.66
CA ASP A 183 5.39 -18.73 -3.31
C ASP A 183 4.04 -19.45 -3.39
N ALA A 184 4.05 -20.77 -3.62
CA ALA A 184 2.85 -21.60 -3.65
C ALA A 184 2.35 -22.02 -2.24
N MET A 185 3.00 -21.59 -1.16
CA MET A 185 2.60 -21.95 0.21
C MET A 185 1.79 -20.83 0.86
N ASN A 186 0.80 -21.22 1.67
CA ASN A 186 0.12 -20.27 2.55
C ASN A 186 1.11 -19.69 3.56
N LEU A 187 0.99 -18.39 3.84
CA LEU A 187 1.82 -17.67 4.81
C LEU A 187 1.79 -18.33 6.20
N SER A 188 0.65 -18.91 6.59
CA SER A 188 0.44 -19.67 7.83
C SER A 188 1.29 -20.94 7.92
N SER A 189 1.75 -21.47 6.78
CA SER A 189 2.52 -22.71 6.66
C SER A 189 4.03 -22.49 6.59
N TYR A 190 4.49 -21.26 6.72
CA TYR A 190 5.91 -20.94 6.59
C TYR A 190 6.74 -21.60 7.69
N GLY A 191 7.74 -22.38 7.28
CA GLY A 191 8.74 -22.97 8.15
C GLY A 191 10.06 -22.19 8.16
N PRO A 192 11.09 -22.70 8.84
CA PRO A 192 12.38 -22.01 8.97
C PRO A 192 13.01 -21.63 7.63
N LYS A 193 12.88 -22.48 6.61
CA LYS A 193 13.41 -22.21 5.27
C LYS A 193 12.68 -21.03 4.60
N GLN A 194 11.35 -21.01 4.67
CA GLN A 194 10.52 -19.92 4.11
C GLN A 194 10.83 -18.59 4.80
N CYS A 195 11.04 -18.61 6.11
CA CYS A 195 11.41 -17.42 6.88
C CYS A 195 12.82 -16.91 6.56
N ASP A 196 13.76 -17.80 6.25
CA ASP A 196 15.08 -17.44 5.75
C ASP A 196 14.99 -16.78 4.37
N GLU A 197 14.23 -17.37 3.43
CA GLU A 197 13.95 -16.77 2.12
C GLU A 197 13.32 -15.37 2.27
N LEU A 198 12.35 -15.21 3.17
CA LEU A 198 11.72 -13.91 3.47
C LEU A 198 12.73 -12.90 4.06
N SER A 199 13.66 -13.34 4.91
CA SER A 199 14.73 -12.47 5.43
C SER A 199 15.67 -12.00 4.32
N GLN A 200 16.02 -12.90 3.40
CA GLN A 200 16.87 -12.58 2.24
C GLN A 200 16.22 -11.56 1.29
N VAL A 201 14.89 -11.55 1.15
CA VAL A 201 14.17 -10.53 0.38
C VAL A 201 14.42 -9.14 0.99
N ARG A 202 14.26 -8.99 2.31
CA ARG A 202 14.49 -7.70 2.99
C ARG A 202 15.94 -7.26 2.86
N GLU A 203 16.89 -8.16 3.09
CA GLU A 203 18.32 -7.85 2.95
C GLU A 203 18.67 -7.41 1.52
N CYS A 204 18.11 -8.09 0.51
CA CYS A 204 18.25 -7.67 -0.88
C CYS A 204 17.71 -6.25 -1.08
N PHE A 205 16.53 -5.94 -0.55
CA PHE A 205 15.91 -4.64 -0.70
C PHE A 205 16.75 -3.53 -0.01
N GLU A 206 17.20 -3.79 1.21
CA GLU A 206 18.07 -2.89 1.96
C GLU A 206 19.37 -2.59 1.21
N GLN A 207 19.99 -3.62 0.61
CA GLN A 207 21.17 -3.44 -0.24
C GLN A 207 20.88 -2.54 -1.44
N GLN A 208 19.75 -2.71 -2.14
CA GLN A 208 19.37 -1.83 -3.25
C GLN A 208 19.17 -0.39 -2.79
N MET A 209 18.56 -0.17 -1.62
CA MET A 209 18.34 1.16 -1.05
C MET A 209 19.67 1.86 -0.66
N VAL A 210 20.64 1.11 -0.15
CA VAL A 210 21.99 1.63 0.14
C VAL A 210 22.75 1.94 -1.15
N GLU A 211 22.71 1.05 -2.14
CA GLU A 211 23.37 1.23 -3.44
C GLU A 211 22.83 2.46 -4.20
N CYS A 212 21.53 2.71 -4.11
CA CYS A 212 20.89 3.89 -4.69
C CYS A 212 20.98 5.14 -3.81
N LYS A 213 21.73 5.10 -2.70
CA LYS A 213 21.93 6.20 -1.73
C LYS A 213 20.64 6.75 -1.10
N ALA A 214 19.59 5.95 -1.07
CA ALA A 214 18.34 6.28 -0.40
C ALA A 214 18.03 5.26 0.71
N PRO A 215 18.93 5.01 1.68
CA PRO A 215 18.80 3.91 2.64
C PRO A 215 17.51 3.98 3.47
N LYS A 216 17.00 5.18 3.75
CA LYS A 216 15.76 5.37 4.49
C LYS A 216 14.49 4.93 3.72
N LEU A 217 14.57 4.71 2.40
CA LEU A 217 13.46 4.10 1.64
C LEU A 217 13.15 2.67 2.09
N ILE A 218 14.07 2.02 2.81
CA ILE A 218 13.80 0.73 3.46
C ILE A 218 12.64 0.82 4.46
N GLU A 219 12.38 2.00 5.03
CA GLU A 219 11.26 2.22 5.94
C GLU A 219 9.91 2.03 5.23
N ILE A 220 9.84 2.36 3.92
CA ILE A 220 8.64 2.15 3.10
C ILE A 220 8.42 0.66 2.83
N PHE A 221 9.49 -0.06 2.49
CA PHE A 221 9.42 -1.50 2.31
C PHE A 221 9.03 -2.22 3.61
N ASP A 222 9.56 -1.74 4.75
CA ASP A 222 9.28 -2.28 6.07
C ASP A 222 7.79 -2.17 6.46
N LEU A 223 7.03 -1.22 5.90
CA LEU A 223 5.57 -1.13 6.08
C LEU A 223 4.85 -2.38 5.57
N PHE A 224 5.34 -2.97 4.47
CA PHE A 224 4.76 -4.18 3.89
C PHE A 224 5.37 -5.44 4.51
N TYR A 225 6.69 -5.42 4.70
CA TYR A 225 7.44 -6.57 5.19
C TYR A 225 7.05 -6.96 6.62
N ARG A 226 6.96 -6.00 7.55
CA ARG A 226 6.77 -6.30 8.97
C ARG A 226 5.44 -6.97 9.27
N PRO A 227 4.30 -6.47 8.74
CA PRO A 227 3.02 -7.12 9.00
C PRO A 227 2.95 -8.52 8.39
N MET A 228 3.55 -8.76 7.21
CA MET A 228 3.68 -10.11 6.65
C MET A 228 4.47 -11.05 7.58
N VAL A 229 5.60 -10.60 8.11
CA VAL A 229 6.37 -11.37 9.10
C VAL A 229 5.52 -11.66 10.34
N LYS A 230 4.83 -10.66 10.89
CA LYS A 230 3.99 -10.77 12.10
C LYS A 230 2.79 -11.71 11.91
N ALA A 231 2.23 -11.77 10.70
CA ALA A 231 1.10 -12.63 10.35
C ALA A 231 1.51 -14.09 10.10
N SER A 232 2.80 -14.35 9.93
CA SER A 232 3.34 -15.69 9.69
C SER A 232 3.98 -16.30 10.95
N PRO A 233 4.30 -17.61 10.94
CA PRO A 233 5.18 -18.21 11.93
C PRO A 233 6.57 -17.57 12.01
N CYS A 234 7.00 -16.82 10.99
CA CYS A 234 8.31 -16.17 10.92
C CYS A 234 8.53 -15.09 11.98
N LYS A 235 7.48 -14.56 12.60
CA LYS A 235 7.59 -13.63 13.75
C LYS A 235 8.46 -14.16 14.90
N ASN A 236 8.58 -15.48 15.02
CA ASN A 236 9.39 -16.12 16.07
C ASN A 236 10.84 -16.40 15.63
N LEU A 237 11.15 -16.21 14.35
CA LEU A 237 12.42 -16.60 13.73
C LEU A 237 13.18 -15.39 13.18
N ILE A 238 12.46 -14.35 12.76
CA ILE A 238 13.02 -13.11 12.22
C ILE A 238 13.00 -12.06 13.32
N THR A 239 14.17 -11.51 13.63
CA THR A 239 14.26 -10.36 14.55
C THR A 239 13.93 -9.10 13.78
N LEU A 240 12.74 -8.54 14.04
CA LEU A 240 12.37 -7.23 13.51
C LEU A 240 13.00 -6.14 14.38
N THR A 241 14.02 -5.44 13.88
CA THR A 241 14.52 -4.21 14.52
C THR A 241 13.36 -3.23 14.65
N GLU A 242 13.09 -2.62 15.80
CA GLU A 242 11.96 -1.67 15.94
C GLU A 242 12.08 -0.54 14.90
N LEU A 243 10.96 -0.16 14.26
CA LEU A 243 10.90 1.12 13.56
C LEU A 243 11.19 2.20 14.61
N PRO A 244 11.93 3.27 14.28
CA PRO A 244 12.10 4.38 15.22
C PRO A 244 10.72 4.81 15.73
N GLU A 245 10.52 4.71 17.05
CA GLU A 245 9.22 4.81 17.72
C GLU A 245 8.34 5.91 17.07
N ILE A 246 7.17 5.50 16.61
CA ILE A 246 6.11 6.41 16.20
C ILE A 246 5.50 6.91 17.50
N GLU A 247 6.01 8.01 18.06
CA GLU A 247 5.32 8.68 19.15
C GLU A 247 3.97 9.17 18.64
N SER A 248 2.93 8.40 18.97
CA SER A 248 1.51 8.74 18.87
C SER A 248 1.21 9.86 19.87
N ASN A 249 1.75 11.05 19.67
CA ASN A 249 1.50 12.21 20.52
C ASN A 249 1.44 13.50 19.68
N ALA A 250 0.44 13.60 18.81
CA ALA A 250 -0.21 14.87 18.50
C ALA A 250 -1.53 14.57 17.77
N ILE A 251 -2.62 14.66 18.53
CA ILE A 251 -3.99 14.84 18.02
C ILE A 251 -4.04 16.16 17.23
#